data_AF-A0A9X2AJ94-F1
#
_entry.id   AF-A0A9X2AJ94-F1
#
_cell.length_a   1.000
_cell.length_b   1.000
_cell.length_c   1.000
_cell.angle_alpha   90.00
_cell.angle_beta   90.00
_cell.angle_gamma   90.00
#
_symmetry.space_group_name_H-M   'P 1'
#
loop_
_entity.id
_entity.type
_entity.pdbx_description
1 polymer ?
#
loop_
_entity_poly.entity_id
_entity_poly.type
_entity_poly.pdbx_seq_one_letter_code
_entity_poly.pdbx_strand_id
1 'polypeptide(L)' 'MIIVQIKDNESVDRALKRFKKKFERTGVLKELRRRTFFQKPSITQRKMKQKAVYKLATYGQDNNE' A
#
# COMPACT_ATOMS: atom_id res chain seq x y z
N MET A 1 -15.94 3.31 -0.52
CA MET A 1 -16.19 4.76 -0.68
C MET A 1 -15.39 5.51 0.39
N ILE A 2 -14.54 6.47 0.01
CA ILE A 2 -13.68 7.17 0.97
C ILE A 2 -14.41 8.43 1.43
N ILE A 3 -14.75 8.49 2.71
CA ILE A 3 -15.38 9.66 3.33
C ILE A 3 -14.34 10.38 4.21
N VAL A 4 -14.21 11.68 4.00
CA VAL A 4 -13.34 12.57 4.78
C VAL A 4 -14.23 13.66 5.36
N GLN A 5 -14.42 13.61 6.68
CA GLN A 5 -15.14 14.65 7.40
C GLN A 5 -14.24 15.88 7.50
N ILE A 6 -14.76 17.04 7.10
CA ILE A 6 -14.08 18.34 7.19
C ILE A 6 -14.71 19.07 8.39
N LYS A 7 -13.88 19.68 9.24
CA LYS A 7 -14.36 20.55 10.34
C LYS A 7 -14.30 22.01 9.90
N ASP A 8 -15.14 22.86 10.47
CA ASP A 8 -15.34 24.26 10.04
C ASP A 8 -14.07 25.13 10.11
N ASN A 9 -13.09 24.78 10.95
CA ASN A 9 -11.80 25.48 11.08
C ASN A 9 -10.63 24.77 10.37
N GLU A 10 -10.90 23.85 9.44
CA GLU A 10 -9.86 23.11 8.73
C GLU A 10 -9.56 23.74 7.36
N SER A 11 -8.28 24.06 7.11
CA SER A 11 -7.82 24.49 5.78
C SER A 11 -8.06 23.39 4.74
N VAL A 12 -8.60 23.77 3.57
CA VAL A 12 -8.90 22.88 2.44
C VAL A 12 -7.71 21.99 2.07
N ASP A 13 -6.49 22.54 2.11
CA ASP A 13 -5.26 21.80 1.79
C ASP A 13 -4.99 20.64 2.75
N ARG A 14 -5.32 20.81 4.04
CA ARG A 14 -5.17 19.74 5.04
C ARG A 14 -6.18 18.62 4.79
N ALA A 15 -7.42 18.96 4.42
CA ALA A 15 -8.44 17.99 4.05
C ALA A 15 -8.02 17.20 2.80
N LEU A 16 -7.48 17.87 1.78
CA LEU A 16 -6.96 17.23 0.55
C LEU A 16 -5.78 16.28 0.84
N LYS A 17 -4.83 16.71 1.69
CA LYS A 17 -3.71 15.83 2.10
C LYS A 17 -4.19 14.58 2.83
N ARG A 18 -5.18 14.71 3.73
CA ARG A 18 -5.80 13.57 4.43
C ARG A 18 -6.52 12.65 3.46
N PHE A 19 -7.27 13.19 2.52
CA PHE A 19 -7.94 12.41 1.48
C PHE A 19 -6.93 11.64 0.63
N LYS A 20 -5.88 12.31 0.13
CA LYS A 20 -4.82 11.68 -0.66
C LYS A 20 -4.15 10.54 0.12
N LYS A 21 -3.80 10.77 1.40
CA LYS A 21 -3.20 9.73 2.25
C LYS A 21 -4.16 8.55 2.49
N LYS A 22 -5.47 8.79 2.70
CA LYS A 22 -6.47 7.72 2.80
C LYS A 22 -6.57 6.93 1.49
N PHE A 23 -6.63 7.61 0.35
CA PHE A 23 -6.71 7.00 -0.98
C PHE A 23 -5.50 6.11 -1.29
N GLU A 24 -4.29 6.60 -1.02
CA GLU A 24 -3.06 5.84 -1.19
C GLU A 24 -3.03 4.61 -0.26
N ARG A 25 -3.51 4.75 0.97
CA ARG A 25 -3.57 3.66 1.96
C ARG A 25 -4.55 2.56 1.57
N THR A 26 -5.65 2.90 0.90
CA THR A 26 -6.58 1.91 0.32
C THR A 26 -5.94 1.12 -0.82
N GLY A 27 -4.91 1.66 -1.48
CA GLY A 27 -4.14 0.91 -2.48
C GLY A 27 -4.90 0.63 -3.78
N VAL A 28 -6.04 1.29 -4.01
CA VAL A 28 -6.90 1.10 -5.20
C VAL A 28 -6.10 1.22 -6.50
N LEU A 29 -5.21 2.21 -6.59
CA LEU A 29 -4.38 2.42 -7.77
C LEU A 29 -3.43 1.24 -8.04
N LYS A 30 -2.86 0.65 -6.97
CA LYS A 30 -1.97 -0.50 -7.07
C LYS A 30 -2.75 -1.75 -7.48
N GLU A 31 -3.96 -1.92 -6.97
CA GLU A 31 -4.83 -3.00 -7.36
C GLU A 31 -5.28 -2.88 -8.82
N LEU A 32 -5.66 -1.69 -9.26
CA LEU A 32 -6.04 -1.42 -10.64
C LEU A 32 -4.89 -1.80 -11.59
N ARG A 33 -3.67 -1.35 -11.30
CA ARG A 33 -2.45 -1.72 -12.05
C ARG A 33 -2.14 -3.23 -12.03
N ARG A 34 -2.51 -3.95 -10.96
CA ARG A 34 -2.34 -5.40 -10.89
C ARG A 34 -3.38 -6.14 -11.74
N ARG A 35 -4.57 -5.56 -11.89
CA ARG A 35 -5.69 -6.16 -12.62
C ARG A 35 -5.69 -5.85 -14.12
N THR A 36 -4.85 -4.93 -14.60
CA THR A 36 -4.77 -4.58 -16.04
C THR A 36 -4.27 -5.73 -16.91
N PHE A 37 -3.52 -6.69 -16.35
CA PHE A 37 -3.03 -7.86 -17.08
C PHE A 37 -3.20 -9.13 -16.26
N PHE A 38 -3.41 -10.26 -16.94
CA PHE A 38 -3.43 -11.56 -16.29
C PHE A 38 -2.00 -11.96 -15.88
N GLN A 39 -1.83 -12.31 -14.61
CA GLN A 39 -0.57 -12.83 -14.09
C GLN A 39 -0.79 -14.26 -13.61
N LYS A 40 -0.10 -15.23 -14.24
CA LYS A 40 -0.17 -16.65 -13.85
C LYS A 40 0.11 -16.80 -12.35
N PRO A 41 -0.68 -17.60 -11.61
CA PRO A 41 -0.53 -17.75 -10.15
C PRO A 41 0.91 -18.08 -9.73
N SER A 42 1.59 -18.98 -10.46
CA SER A 42 2.99 -19.35 -10.21
C SER A 42 3.95 -18.16 -10.16
N ILE A 43 3.80 -17.18 -11.06
CA ILE A 43 4.66 -16.00 -11.12
C ILE A 43 4.43 -15.11 -9.89
N THR A 44 3.16 -14.93 -9.50
CA THR A 44 2.78 -14.16 -8.30
C THR A 44 3.34 -14.80 -7.02
N GLN A 45 3.18 -16.13 -6.87
CA GLN A 45 3.70 -16.87 -5.72
C GLN A 45 5.23 -16.79 -5.65
N ARG A 46 5.93 -16.91 -6.80
CA ARG A 46 7.40 -16.78 -6.85
C ARG A 46 7.87 -15.41 -6.38
N LYS A 47 7.26 -14.33 -6.90
CA LYS A 47 7.60 -12.95 -6.50
C LYS A 47 7.34 -12.70 -5.01
N MET A 48 6.27 -13.28 -4.45
CA MET A 48 5.95 -13.16 -3.03
C MET A 48 7.04 -13.82 -2.16
N LYS A 49 7.46 -15.06 -2.48
CA LYS A 49 8.53 -15.76 -1.75
C LYS A 49 9.85 -15.01 -1.80
N GLN A 50 10.28 -14.58 -2.98
CA GLN A 50 11.52 -13.80 -3.14
C GLN A 50 11.52 -12.53 -2.29
N LYS A 51 10.39 -11.80 -2.27
CA LYS A 51 10.24 -10.61 -1.45
C LYS A 51 10.28 -10.91 0.05
N ALA A 52 9.70 -12.03 0.48
CA ALA A 52 9.72 -12.45 1.89
C ALA A 52 11.14 -12.78 2.35
N VAL A 53 11.89 -13.55 1.55
CA VAL A 53 13.31 -13.87 1.82
C VAL A 53 14.15 -12.60 1.90
N TYR A 54 13.97 -11.68 0.95
CA TYR A 54 14.67 -10.39 0.98
C TYR A 54 14.39 -9.61 2.26
N LYS A 55 13.12 -9.46 2.65
CA LYS A 55 12.76 -8.76 3.89
C LYS A 55 13.34 -9.42 5.15
N LEU A 56 13.32 -10.76 5.20
CA LEU A 56 13.89 -11.50 6.32
C LEU A 56 15.41 -11.27 6.42
N ALA A 57 16.11 -11.28 5.28
CA ALA A 57 17.54 -11.00 5.26
C ALA A 57 17.85 -9.54 5.67
N THR A 58 17.02 -8.57 5.27
CA THR A 58 17.25 -7.15 5.56
C THR A 58 16.89 -6.74 6.99
N TYR A 59 15.80 -7.27 7.56
CA TYR A 59 15.25 -6.81 8.86
C TYR A 59 15.21 -7.90 9.94
N GLY A 60 15.51 -9.15 9.59
CA GLY A 60 15.38 -10.30 10.49
C GLY A 60 16.56 -10.51 11.42
N GLN A 61 17.72 -9.90 11.17
CA GLN A 61 18.88 -10.00 12.06
C GLN A 61 18.79 -9.08 13.29
N ASP A 62 18.03 -7.99 13.20
CA ASP A 62 17.94 -6.96 14.26
C ASP A 62 17.06 -7.37 15.46
N ASN A 63 16.41 -8.54 15.45
CA ASN A 63 15.47 -8.98 16.50
C ASN A 63 15.96 -10.20 17.30
N ASN A 64 17.24 -10.59 17.16
CA ASN A 64 17.84 -11.74 17.85
C ASN A 64 18.90 -11.34 18.90
N GLU A 65 18.89 -10.09 19.37
CA GLU A 65 19.56 -9.66 20.61
C GLU A 65 18.53 -9.24 21.66
#